data_AF-A0A1G5BHQ7-F1
#
_entry.id   AF-A0A1G5BHQ7-F1
#
_cell.length_a   1.000
_cell.length_b   1.000
_cell.length_c   1.000
_cell.angle_alpha   90.00
_cell.angle_beta   90.00
_cell.angle_gamma   90.00
#
_symmetry.space_group_name_H-M   'P 1'
#
loop_
_entity.id
_entity.type
_entity.pdbx_description
1 polymer ?
#
loop_
_entity_poly.entity_id
_entity_poly.type
_entity_poly.pdbx_seq_one_letter_code
_entity_poly.pdbx_strand_id
1 'polypeptide(L)'
;MKIEVYENISDKEINAVRTTKDGEKFRLNHSEELVKDMKYKGPQKSNTNSQGWERNPNYYFKQLLKDHPEYFNKKNKYRIEHNKVPRVNSKWIEHFPEHKDFDGQQLIHHHIGGDGQAVALPKGLHKGSGGIHVDERKLGITANAKEYSSLCADITKNHPEMEGKTSKEFRQYIKDNKIIAKEGQGVTSKPYEPISDKNSRANDKRIRPQIQAREQHAKQTLNMRRGRTIS
;
A
#
# COMPACT_ATOMS: atom_id res chain seq x y z
N MET A 1 -0.98 13.12 -14.15
CA MET A 1 -2.27 12.59 -13.64
C MET A 1 -2.30 12.91 -12.16
N LYS A 2 -3.26 13.73 -11.72
CA LYS A 2 -3.36 14.15 -10.32
C LYS A 2 -3.62 12.95 -9.41
N ILE A 3 -3.04 12.95 -8.21
CA ILE A 3 -3.38 12.02 -7.13
C ILE A 3 -4.58 12.59 -6.39
N GLU A 4 -5.71 11.92 -6.53
CA GLU A 4 -7.02 12.48 -6.17
C GLU A 4 -7.28 12.41 -4.67
N VAL A 5 -6.77 11.38 -4.00
CA VAL A 5 -6.93 11.21 -2.55
C VAL A 5 -6.08 12.17 -1.70
N TYR A 6 -5.27 13.01 -2.33
CA TYR A 6 -4.60 14.14 -1.66
C TYR A 6 -5.48 15.39 -1.57
N GLU A 7 -6.73 15.31 -2.03
CA GLU A 7 -7.70 16.38 -1.82
C GLU A 7 -7.78 16.80 -0.35
N ASN A 8 -7.78 18.11 -0.12
CA ASN A 8 -7.78 18.75 1.19
C ASN A 8 -6.55 18.45 2.08
N ILE A 9 -5.50 17.83 1.54
CA ILE A 9 -4.21 17.66 2.22
C ILE A 9 -3.26 18.74 1.72
N SER A 10 -2.65 19.49 2.64
CA SER A 10 -1.75 20.58 2.25
C SER A 10 -0.50 20.06 1.52
N ASP A 11 -0.02 20.83 0.54
CA ASP A 11 1.24 20.53 -0.16
C ASP A 11 2.41 20.41 0.81
N LYS A 12 2.41 21.17 1.90
CA LYS A 12 3.42 21.06 2.95
C LYS A 12 3.49 19.65 3.54
N GLU A 13 2.34 19.04 3.82
CA GLU A 13 2.26 17.68 4.36
C GLU A 13 2.62 16.63 3.31
N ILE A 14 2.10 16.75 2.09
CA ILE A 14 2.40 15.82 0.99
C ILE A 14 3.91 15.82 0.67
N ASN A 15 4.52 17.01 0.68
CA ASN A 15 5.95 17.17 0.44
C ASN A 15 6.81 16.94 1.68
N ALA A 16 6.29 16.75 2.89
CA ALA A 16 7.14 16.58 4.06
C ALA A 16 8.08 15.36 3.92
N VAL A 17 9.36 15.57 4.22
CA VAL A 17 10.35 14.48 4.27
C VAL A 17 10.08 13.64 5.51
N ARG A 18 9.95 12.34 5.29
CA ARG A 18 9.72 11.31 6.31
C ARG A 18 10.86 10.33 6.29
N THR A 19 10.96 9.54 7.34
CA THR A 19 12.03 8.55 7.51
C THR A 19 11.43 7.20 7.85
N THR A 20 11.84 6.16 7.13
CA THR A 20 11.46 4.78 7.43
C THR A 20 12.11 4.35 8.75
N LYS A 21 11.67 3.22 9.31
CA LYS A 21 12.30 2.65 10.51
C LYS A 21 13.80 2.35 10.32
N ASP A 22 14.22 2.12 9.08
CA ASP A 22 15.60 1.79 8.72
C ASP A 22 16.40 3.03 8.29
N GLY A 23 15.88 4.24 8.50
CA GLY A 23 16.58 5.50 8.24
C GLY A 23 16.45 6.04 6.81
N GLU A 24 15.77 5.33 5.92
CA GLU A 24 15.60 5.74 4.52
C GLU A 24 14.62 6.92 4.43
N LYS A 25 14.93 7.94 3.63
CA LYS A 25 14.07 9.12 3.47
C LYS A 25 13.03 8.91 2.36
N PHE A 26 11.83 9.45 2.55
CA PHE A 26 10.78 9.43 1.53
C PHE A 26 9.81 10.61 1.67
N ARG A 27 8.97 10.81 0.65
CA ARG A 27 7.85 11.75 0.65
C ARG A 27 6.58 11.02 0.22
N LEU A 28 5.43 11.61 0.53
CA LEU A 28 4.15 11.14 -0.02
C LEU A 28 3.90 11.71 -1.42
N ASN A 29 4.55 12.81 -1.79
CA ASN A 29 4.50 13.32 -3.15
C ASN A 29 5.07 12.30 -4.15
N HIS A 30 4.21 11.45 -4.70
CA HIS A 30 4.56 10.48 -5.71
C HIS A 30 4.55 11.13 -7.09
N SER A 31 5.52 10.77 -7.92
CA SER A 31 5.58 11.19 -9.31
C SER A 31 4.31 10.77 -10.04
N GLU A 32 3.57 11.75 -10.57
CA GLU A 32 2.28 11.55 -11.24
C GLU A 32 2.36 10.56 -12.42
N GLU A 33 3.52 10.45 -13.05
CA GLU A 33 3.78 9.55 -14.18
C GLU A 33 3.75 8.07 -13.76
N LEU A 34 4.01 7.79 -12.47
CA LEU A 34 3.91 6.45 -11.90
C LEU A 34 2.46 6.05 -11.59
N VAL A 35 1.52 7.00 -11.57
CA VAL A 35 0.14 6.72 -11.19
C VAL A 35 -0.55 5.93 -12.31
N LYS A 36 -1.16 4.81 -11.95
CA LYS A 36 -2.06 4.04 -12.82
C LYS A 36 -3.35 3.73 -12.09
N ASP A 37 -4.46 3.85 -12.80
CA ASP A 37 -5.78 3.52 -12.30
C ASP A 37 -6.05 2.02 -12.39
N MET A 38 -6.32 1.41 -11.24
CA MET A 38 -6.69 0.02 -11.09
C MET A 38 -8.21 -0.13 -11.23
N LYS A 39 -8.65 -1.32 -11.62
CA LYS A 39 -10.08 -1.63 -11.81
C LYS A 39 -10.78 -1.87 -10.48
N TYR A 40 -11.97 -1.33 -10.31
CA TYR A 40 -12.84 -1.66 -9.19
C TYR A 40 -13.49 -3.02 -9.42
N LYS A 41 -13.39 -3.94 -8.46
CA LYS A 41 -14.06 -5.24 -8.51
C LYS A 41 -15.07 -5.42 -7.38
N GLY A 42 -15.13 -4.49 -6.43
CA GLY A 42 -15.92 -4.63 -5.21
C GLY A 42 -15.10 -5.24 -4.05
N PRO A 43 -15.45 -4.90 -2.81
CA PRO A 43 -14.72 -5.34 -1.62
C PRO A 43 -14.84 -6.85 -1.42
N GLN A 44 -13.88 -7.43 -0.70
CA GLN A 44 -13.87 -8.85 -0.31
C GLN A 44 -13.79 -9.86 -1.47
N LYS A 45 -13.61 -9.41 -2.73
CA LYS A 45 -13.33 -10.31 -3.85
C LYS A 45 -11.86 -10.72 -3.89
N SER A 46 -11.58 -11.88 -4.49
CA SER A 46 -10.21 -12.34 -4.69
C SER A 46 -9.40 -11.33 -5.50
N ASN A 47 -8.11 -11.20 -5.17
CA ASN A 47 -7.20 -10.25 -5.82
C ASN A 47 -7.66 -8.78 -5.77
N THR A 48 -8.35 -8.39 -4.70
CA THR A 48 -8.67 -6.98 -4.39
C THR A 48 -8.01 -6.52 -3.11
N ASN A 49 -7.87 -5.20 -2.95
CA ASN A 49 -7.54 -4.59 -1.67
C ASN A 49 -8.78 -4.48 -0.79
N SER A 50 -8.62 -4.04 0.45
CA SER A 50 -9.73 -3.93 1.40
C SER A 50 -10.85 -2.98 0.95
N GLN A 51 -10.58 -2.10 -0.02
CA GLN A 51 -11.53 -1.13 -0.56
C GLN A 51 -12.12 -1.56 -1.91
N GLY A 52 -11.76 -2.76 -2.41
CA GLY A 52 -12.36 -3.35 -3.61
C GLY A 52 -11.63 -3.09 -4.93
N TRP A 53 -10.45 -2.47 -4.89
CA TRP A 53 -9.64 -2.23 -6.09
C TRP A 53 -8.73 -3.41 -6.41
N GLU A 54 -8.56 -3.71 -7.69
CA GLU A 54 -7.72 -4.81 -8.19
C GLU A 54 -6.26 -4.71 -7.72
N ARG A 55 -5.76 -5.78 -7.11
CA ARG A 55 -4.35 -5.94 -6.70
C ARG A 55 -3.57 -6.77 -7.71
N ASN A 56 -3.42 -6.24 -8.91
CA ASN A 56 -2.73 -6.92 -9.99
C ASN A 56 -1.42 -6.18 -10.38
N PRO A 57 -0.27 -6.55 -9.79
CA PRO A 57 1.01 -5.91 -10.12
C PRO A 57 1.40 -6.08 -11.59
N ASN A 58 1.02 -7.20 -12.22
CA ASN A 58 1.38 -7.46 -13.62
C ASN A 58 0.62 -6.51 -14.55
N TYR A 59 -0.66 -6.26 -14.29
CA TYR A 59 -1.43 -5.24 -15.00
C TYR A 59 -0.77 -3.88 -14.84
N TYR A 60 -0.50 -3.47 -13.58
CA TYR A 60 0.12 -2.19 -13.27
C TYR A 60 1.44 -1.98 -14.03
N PHE A 61 2.40 -2.90 -13.91
CA PHE A 61 3.71 -2.74 -14.54
C PHE A 61 3.66 -2.85 -16.07
N LYS A 62 2.72 -3.61 -16.64
CA LYS A 62 2.52 -3.63 -18.10
C LYS A 62 1.95 -2.33 -18.63
N GLN A 63 1.01 -1.70 -17.92
CA GLN A 63 0.53 -0.36 -18.28
C GLN A 63 1.66 0.66 -18.16
N LEU A 64 2.42 0.64 -17.06
CA LEU A 64 3.54 1.55 -16.87
C LEU A 64 4.63 1.37 -17.93
N LEU A 65 4.96 0.14 -18.32
CA LEU A 65 5.90 -0.15 -19.41
C LEU A 65 5.39 0.33 -20.77
N LYS A 66 4.08 0.19 -21.02
CA LYS A 66 3.45 0.65 -22.27
C LYS A 66 3.53 2.16 -22.41
N ASP A 67 3.21 2.88 -21.33
CA ASP A 67 3.16 4.33 -21.33
C ASP A 67 4.56 4.97 -21.26
N HIS A 68 5.47 4.33 -20.52
CA HIS A 68 6.81 4.85 -20.22
C HIS A 68 7.90 3.78 -20.38
N PRO A 69 8.17 3.32 -21.62
CA PRO A 69 9.20 2.32 -21.87
C PRO A 69 10.63 2.79 -21.53
N GLU A 70 10.85 4.10 -21.39
CA GLU A 70 12.11 4.73 -21.03
C GLU A 70 12.54 4.47 -19.59
N TYR A 71 11.61 4.26 -18.65
CA TYR A 71 11.95 3.99 -17.24
C TYR A 71 12.63 2.64 -17.02
N PHE A 72 12.56 1.74 -18.02
CA PHE A 72 12.95 0.36 -17.88
C PHE A 72 14.10 -0.01 -18.81
N ASN A 73 15.21 -0.47 -18.25
CA ASN A 73 16.25 -1.12 -19.04
C ASN A 73 15.79 -2.50 -19.55
N LYS A 74 16.56 -3.10 -20.46
CA LYS A 74 16.27 -4.42 -21.05
C LYS A 74 15.93 -5.49 -20.00
N LYS A 75 16.63 -5.50 -18.87
CA LYS A 75 16.42 -6.48 -17.80
C LYS A 75 15.06 -6.31 -17.10
N ASN A 76 14.63 -5.08 -16.87
CA ASN A 76 13.30 -4.82 -16.30
C ASN A 76 12.18 -5.06 -17.31
N LYS A 77 12.37 -4.68 -18.59
CA LYS A 77 11.42 -5.01 -19.67
C LYS A 77 11.15 -6.51 -19.74
N TYR A 78 12.22 -7.30 -19.80
CA TYR A 78 12.14 -8.76 -19.76
C TYR A 78 11.38 -9.27 -18.53
N ARG A 79 11.64 -8.71 -17.33
CA ARG A 79 10.90 -9.11 -16.13
C ARG A 79 9.40 -8.84 -16.27
N ILE A 80 9.02 -7.64 -16.67
CA ILE A 80 7.62 -7.24 -16.78
C ILE A 80 6.88 -8.10 -17.82
N GLU A 81 7.50 -8.36 -18.97
CA GLU A 81 6.97 -9.24 -20.03
C GLU A 81 6.70 -10.66 -19.52
N HIS A 82 7.55 -11.15 -18.61
CA HIS A 82 7.43 -12.48 -18.00
C HIS A 82 6.70 -12.47 -16.64
N ASN A 83 5.89 -11.43 -16.36
CA ASN A 83 5.13 -11.28 -15.11
C ASN A 83 6.01 -11.35 -13.83
N LYS A 84 7.26 -10.92 -13.95
CA LYS A 84 8.22 -10.80 -12.84
C LYS A 84 8.33 -9.34 -12.43
N VAL A 85 8.54 -9.13 -11.14
CA VAL A 85 8.64 -7.81 -10.52
C VAL A 85 9.92 -7.09 -10.98
N PRO A 86 9.85 -5.88 -11.56
CA PRO A 86 11.03 -5.09 -11.92
C PRO A 86 11.77 -4.62 -10.66
N ARG A 87 13.01 -4.15 -10.85
CA ARG A 87 13.86 -3.68 -9.75
C ARG A 87 14.30 -2.25 -9.97
N VAL A 88 14.53 -1.53 -8.89
CA VAL A 88 15.30 -0.29 -8.90
C VAL A 88 16.68 -0.62 -9.49
N ASN A 89 17.10 0.17 -10.47
CA ASN A 89 18.41 0.12 -11.11
C ASN A 89 18.75 1.51 -11.66
N SER A 90 19.95 1.68 -12.21
CA SER A 90 20.40 2.96 -12.77
C SER A 90 19.38 3.61 -13.71
N LYS A 91 18.79 2.86 -14.64
CA LYS A 91 17.79 3.39 -15.59
C LYS A 91 16.54 3.89 -14.89
N TRP A 92 16.08 3.20 -13.86
CA TRP A 92 14.96 3.67 -13.03
C TRP A 92 15.35 4.93 -12.25
N ILE A 93 16.54 4.94 -11.63
CA ILE A 93 17.05 6.04 -10.80
C ILE A 93 17.28 7.32 -11.63
N GLU A 94 17.62 7.21 -12.92
CA GLU A 94 17.71 8.35 -13.84
C GLU A 94 16.40 9.16 -13.90
N HIS A 95 15.25 8.49 -13.81
CA HIS A 95 13.94 9.11 -13.86
C HIS A 95 13.33 9.37 -12.48
N PHE A 96 13.69 8.56 -11.48
CA PHE A 96 13.19 8.63 -10.11
C PHE A 96 14.36 8.67 -9.11
N PRO A 97 15.13 9.78 -9.08
CA PRO A 97 16.34 9.90 -8.26
C PRO A 97 16.06 9.76 -6.76
N GLU A 98 14.83 10.04 -6.32
CA GLU A 98 14.36 9.79 -4.95
C GLU A 98 14.41 8.31 -4.55
N HIS A 99 14.50 7.38 -5.51
CA HIS A 99 14.64 5.95 -5.25
C HIS A 99 16.10 5.47 -5.23
N LYS A 100 17.08 6.38 -5.33
CA LYS A 100 18.52 6.03 -5.39
C LYS A 100 18.99 5.17 -4.22
N ASP A 101 18.55 5.48 -3.00
CA ASP A 101 18.97 4.75 -1.78
C ASP A 101 18.37 3.34 -1.70
N PHE A 102 17.53 2.97 -2.66
CA PHE A 102 16.88 1.67 -2.76
C PHE A 102 17.37 0.85 -3.95
N ASP A 103 18.57 1.14 -4.49
CA ASP A 103 19.12 0.43 -5.63
C ASP A 103 19.11 -1.10 -5.44
N GLY A 104 18.77 -1.81 -6.50
CA GLY A 104 18.62 -3.27 -6.51
C GLY A 104 17.35 -3.81 -5.85
N GLN A 105 16.59 -3.01 -5.09
CA GLN A 105 15.33 -3.46 -4.48
C GLN A 105 14.24 -3.75 -5.51
N GLN A 106 13.27 -4.58 -5.16
CA GLN A 106 12.08 -4.79 -5.99
C GLN A 106 11.17 -3.57 -5.95
N LEU A 107 10.55 -3.25 -7.08
CA LEU A 107 9.45 -2.28 -7.14
C LEU A 107 8.13 -2.98 -6.81
N ILE A 108 7.35 -2.45 -5.89
CA ILE A 108 6.09 -3.02 -5.42
C ILE A 108 4.95 -2.11 -5.87
N HIS A 109 3.84 -2.69 -6.33
CA HIS A 109 2.60 -1.94 -6.56
C HIS A 109 2.02 -1.51 -5.20
N HIS A 110 1.76 -0.23 -5.05
CA HIS A 110 1.19 0.35 -3.85
C HIS A 110 -0.06 1.15 -4.22
N HIS A 111 -1.17 0.88 -3.54
CA HIS A 111 -2.39 1.68 -3.70
C HIS A 111 -2.33 2.89 -2.77
N ILE A 112 -2.38 4.10 -3.32
CA ILE A 112 -2.27 5.34 -2.54
C ILE A 112 -3.49 5.45 -1.63
N GLY A 113 -3.28 5.41 -0.31
CA GLY A 113 -4.37 5.36 0.68
C GLY A 113 -5.30 4.14 0.57
N GLY A 114 -4.98 3.15 -0.27
CA GLY A 114 -5.88 2.06 -0.64
C GLY A 114 -6.84 2.35 -1.81
N ASP A 115 -6.70 3.51 -2.47
CA ASP A 115 -7.52 3.90 -3.62
C ASP A 115 -7.30 3.02 -4.86
N GLY A 116 -8.10 3.22 -5.89
CA GLY A 116 -7.85 2.70 -7.23
C GLY A 116 -6.61 3.27 -7.89
N GLN A 117 -6.11 4.44 -7.49
CA GLN A 117 -4.81 4.92 -7.94
C GLN A 117 -3.66 4.17 -7.26
N ALA A 118 -2.73 3.63 -8.07
CA ALA A 118 -1.56 2.91 -7.60
C ALA A 118 -0.26 3.45 -8.19
N VAL A 119 0.85 3.26 -7.47
CA VAL A 119 2.22 3.67 -7.84
C VAL A 119 3.24 2.57 -7.56
N ALA A 120 4.39 2.64 -8.22
CA ALA A 120 5.54 1.78 -7.99
C ALA A 120 6.42 2.37 -6.90
N LEU A 121 6.65 1.63 -5.82
CA LEU A 121 7.56 2.02 -4.75
C LEU A 121 8.65 0.97 -4.54
N PRO A 122 9.89 1.35 -4.18
CA PRO A 122 10.87 0.39 -3.69
C PRO A 122 10.33 -0.37 -2.48
N LYS A 123 10.63 -1.66 -2.39
CA LYS A 123 10.15 -2.55 -1.32
C LYS A 123 10.44 -2.01 0.09
N GLY A 124 11.55 -1.31 0.27
CA GLY A 124 11.95 -0.67 1.52
C GLY A 124 10.95 0.38 2.03
N LEU A 125 10.25 1.06 1.12
CA LEU A 125 9.18 2.03 1.46
C LEU A 125 7.85 1.35 1.78
N HIS A 126 7.63 0.16 1.23
CA HIS A 126 6.38 -0.60 1.35
C HIS A 126 6.46 -1.72 2.41
N LYS A 127 6.80 -1.38 3.66
CA LYS A 127 7.01 -2.33 4.76
C LYS A 127 5.72 -2.66 5.52
N GLY A 128 5.00 -3.67 5.03
CA GLY A 128 3.81 -4.22 5.69
C GLY A 128 2.72 -3.16 5.87
N SER A 129 2.12 -3.07 7.06
CA SER A 129 1.17 -2.00 7.45
C SER A 129 1.85 -0.74 8.02
N GLY A 130 3.18 -0.72 8.07
CA GLY A 130 4.03 0.36 8.53
C GLY A 130 4.57 1.23 7.39
N GLY A 131 5.49 2.14 7.72
CA GLY A 131 6.08 3.05 6.75
C GLY A 131 5.03 3.99 6.17
N ILE A 132 5.00 4.09 4.83
CA ILE A 132 4.12 4.99 4.10
C ILE A 132 2.64 4.91 4.54
N HIS A 133 2.15 3.70 4.80
CA HIS A 133 0.76 3.45 5.21
C HIS A 133 0.38 4.15 6.52
N VAL A 134 1.34 4.37 7.43
CA VAL A 134 1.07 5.07 8.70
C VAL A 134 0.81 6.55 8.44
N ASP A 135 1.62 7.16 7.57
CA ASP A 135 1.52 8.57 7.26
C ASP A 135 0.28 8.87 6.42
N GLU A 136 -0.07 7.99 5.48
CA GLU A 136 -1.33 8.08 4.73
C GLU A 136 -2.56 8.05 5.65
N ARG A 137 -2.55 7.18 6.67
CA ARG A 137 -3.64 7.15 7.65
C ARG A 137 -3.69 8.41 8.50
N LYS A 138 -2.54 8.88 9.01
CA LYS A 138 -2.46 10.07 9.87
C LYS A 138 -2.96 11.32 9.17
N LEU A 139 -2.69 11.45 7.87
CA LEU A 139 -3.13 12.59 7.08
C LEU A 139 -4.55 12.46 6.55
N GLY A 140 -5.25 11.35 6.79
CA GLY A 140 -6.62 11.17 6.28
C GLY A 140 -6.69 10.74 4.81
N ILE A 141 -5.57 10.49 4.13
CA ILE A 141 -5.52 10.00 2.74
C ILE A 141 -6.28 8.66 2.63
N THR A 142 -6.07 7.76 3.59
CA THR A 142 -6.83 6.50 3.66
C THR A 142 -8.33 6.72 3.88
N ALA A 143 -8.72 7.76 4.63
CA ALA A 143 -10.13 8.08 4.85
C ALA A 143 -10.79 8.59 3.56
N ASN A 144 -10.13 9.52 2.84
CA ASN A 144 -10.55 10.00 1.53
C ASN A 144 -10.72 8.85 0.53
N ALA A 145 -9.74 7.94 0.49
CA ALA A 145 -9.77 6.77 -0.38
C ALA A 145 -10.95 5.84 -0.04
N LYS A 146 -11.22 5.63 1.25
CA LYS A 146 -12.32 4.80 1.72
C LYS A 146 -13.67 5.38 1.34
N GLU A 147 -13.87 6.67 1.58
CA GLU A 147 -15.10 7.38 1.22
C GLU A 147 -15.40 7.26 -0.27
N TYR A 148 -14.41 7.54 -1.12
CA TYR A 148 -14.53 7.40 -2.56
C TYR A 148 -14.84 5.94 -2.99
N SER A 149 -14.18 4.96 -2.37
CA SER A 149 -14.43 3.54 -2.66
C SER A 149 -15.83 3.10 -2.22
N SER A 150 -16.35 3.64 -1.11
CA SER A 150 -17.73 3.41 -0.68
C SER A 150 -18.74 4.00 -1.67
N LEU A 151 -18.48 5.19 -2.21
CA LEU A 151 -19.30 5.75 -3.28
C LEU A 151 -19.28 4.87 -4.53
N CYS A 152 -18.12 4.36 -4.93
CA CYS A 152 -18.00 3.41 -6.05
C CYS A 152 -18.83 2.15 -5.80
N ALA A 153 -18.79 1.61 -4.57
CA ALA A 153 -19.61 0.47 -4.17
C ALA A 153 -21.10 0.75 -4.33
N ASP A 154 -21.57 1.92 -3.89
CA ASP A 154 -22.97 2.31 -3.99
C ASP A 154 -23.40 2.52 -5.45
N ILE A 155 -22.54 3.12 -6.28
CA ILE A 155 -22.77 3.22 -7.73
C ILE A 155 -22.95 1.81 -8.31
N THR A 156 -22.06 0.85 -8.01
CA THR A 156 -22.16 -0.50 -8.57
C THR A 156 -23.41 -1.29 -8.16
N LYS A 157 -24.09 -0.92 -7.06
CA LYS A 157 -25.37 -1.53 -6.69
C LYS A 157 -26.49 -1.19 -7.67
N ASN A 158 -26.48 0.03 -8.19
CA ASN A 158 -27.49 0.54 -9.13
C ASN A 158 -27.02 0.45 -10.59
N HIS A 159 -25.71 0.41 -10.80
CA HIS A 159 -25.03 0.38 -12.09
C HIS A 159 -24.00 -0.77 -12.12
N PRO A 160 -24.43 -2.05 -12.20
CA PRO A 160 -23.53 -3.19 -12.23
C PRO A 160 -22.48 -3.14 -13.36
N GLU A 161 -22.79 -2.45 -14.47
CA GLU A 161 -21.88 -2.20 -15.59
C GLU A 161 -20.63 -1.36 -15.22
N MET A 162 -20.68 -0.68 -14.07
CA MET A 162 -19.54 0.06 -13.54
C MET A 162 -18.52 -0.86 -12.85
N GLU A 163 -18.88 -2.10 -12.52
CA GLU A 163 -17.88 -3.07 -12.06
C GLU A 163 -16.85 -3.35 -13.17
N GLY A 164 -15.57 -3.38 -12.79
CA GLY A 164 -14.45 -3.57 -13.71
C GLY A 164 -13.92 -2.28 -14.35
N LYS A 165 -14.59 -1.15 -14.13
CA LYS A 165 -14.11 0.18 -14.52
C LYS A 165 -12.95 0.65 -13.64
N THR A 166 -12.06 1.44 -14.22
CA THR A 166 -10.91 2.05 -13.55
C THR A 166 -11.34 3.21 -12.65
N SER A 167 -10.48 3.60 -11.70
CA SER A 167 -10.75 4.76 -10.83
C SER A 167 -11.04 6.03 -11.64
N LYS A 168 -10.26 6.30 -12.69
CA LYS A 168 -10.54 7.40 -13.63
C LYS A 168 -11.92 7.34 -14.28
N GLU A 169 -12.37 6.17 -14.72
CA GLU A 169 -13.71 6.00 -15.30
C GLU A 169 -14.82 6.24 -14.27
N PHE A 170 -14.65 5.81 -13.01
CA PHE A 170 -15.59 6.13 -11.93
C PHE A 170 -15.65 7.63 -11.65
N ARG A 171 -14.51 8.32 -11.57
CA ARG A 171 -14.45 9.78 -11.37
C ARG A 171 -15.15 10.52 -12.51
N GLN A 172 -14.91 10.10 -13.74
CA GLN A 172 -15.58 10.66 -14.91
C GLN A 172 -17.10 10.45 -14.83
N TYR A 173 -17.54 9.24 -14.51
CA TYR A 173 -18.97 8.93 -14.34
C TYR A 173 -19.62 9.78 -13.23
N ILE A 174 -18.98 9.91 -12.06
CA ILE A 174 -19.45 10.74 -10.95
C ILE A 174 -19.61 12.21 -11.38
N LYS A 175 -18.63 12.73 -12.11
CA LYS A 175 -18.64 14.09 -12.63
C LYS A 175 -19.77 14.31 -13.65
N ASP A 176 -19.93 13.40 -14.60
CA ASP A 176 -20.91 13.50 -15.68
C ASP A 176 -22.35 13.41 -15.15
N ASN A 177 -22.55 12.58 -14.12
CA ASN A 177 -23.87 12.38 -13.48
C ASN A 177 -24.10 13.32 -12.29
N LYS A 178 -23.17 14.24 -12.00
CA LYS A 178 -23.23 15.19 -10.87
C LYS A 178 -23.56 14.49 -9.54
N ILE A 179 -22.97 13.32 -9.31
CA ILE A 179 -23.18 12.55 -8.09
C ILE A 179 -22.44 13.27 -6.96
N ILE A 180 -23.20 13.86 -6.05
CA ILE A 180 -22.64 14.51 -4.86
C ILE A 180 -22.46 13.43 -3.79
N ALA A 181 -21.25 13.30 -3.24
CA ALA A 181 -21.04 12.52 -2.03
C ALA A 181 -21.95 13.11 -0.94
N LYS A 182 -22.83 12.32 -0.34
CA LYS A 182 -23.76 12.82 0.69
C LYS A 182 -22.97 13.59 1.76
N GLU A 183 -23.26 14.88 1.94
CA GLU A 183 -22.68 15.67 3.02
C GLU A 183 -22.99 14.99 4.36
N GLY A 184 -21.94 14.70 5.13
CA GLY A 184 -21.96 14.66 6.59
C GLY A 184 -22.97 13.72 7.26
N GLN A 185 -22.63 12.43 7.34
CA GLN A 185 -22.53 11.85 8.68
C GLN A 185 -21.05 11.87 9.05
N GLY A 186 -20.63 12.99 9.64
CA GLY A 186 -19.31 13.10 10.24
C GLY A 186 -19.16 11.97 11.25
N VAL A 187 -18.41 10.93 10.88
CA VAL A 187 -17.72 10.13 11.88
C VAL A 187 -16.72 11.11 12.45
N THR A 188 -17.03 11.67 13.62
CA THR A 188 -16.02 12.28 14.47
C THR A 188 -14.89 11.28 14.56
N SER A 189 -13.79 11.51 13.85
CA SER A 189 -12.57 10.77 14.07
C SER A 189 -12.14 11.16 15.47
N LYS A 190 -12.49 10.33 16.45
CA LYS A 190 -11.71 10.32 17.69
C LYS A 190 -10.24 10.21 17.24
N PRO A 191 -9.33 11.03 17.79
CA PRO A 191 -7.92 10.89 17.47
C PRO A 191 -7.53 9.42 17.63
N TYR A 192 -6.80 8.91 16.64
CA TYR A 192 -6.30 7.55 16.66
C TYR A 192 -5.52 7.33 17.97
N GLU A 193 -6.11 6.60 18.91
CA GLU A 193 -5.35 5.94 19.95
C GLU A 193 -4.60 4.78 19.28
N PRO A 194 -3.27 4.67 19.45
CA PRO A 194 -2.54 3.54 18.95
C PRO A 194 -3.19 2.27 19.49
N ILE A 195 -3.51 1.34 18.60
CA ILE A 195 -3.91 -0.01 19.00
C ILE A 195 -2.72 -0.56 19.80
N SER A 196 -2.82 -0.52 21.12
CA SER A 196 -1.90 -1.26 21.98
C SER A 196 -1.96 -2.71 21.53
N ASP A 197 -0.81 -3.36 21.36
CA ASP A 197 -0.62 -4.77 20.98
C ASP A 197 -1.28 -5.76 21.97
N LYS A 198 -2.58 -5.66 22.20
CA LYS A 198 -3.34 -6.55 23.09
C LYS A 198 -3.82 -7.80 22.38
N ASN A 199 -3.84 -7.81 21.05
CA ASN A 199 -4.16 -8.98 20.21
C ASN A 199 -2.92 -9.58 19.53
N SER A 200 -1.78 -9.61 20.22
CA SER A 200 -0.73 -10.56 19.86
C SER A 200 -1.27 -11.99 20.08
N ARG A 201 -0.92 -12.92 19.18
CA ARG A 201 -1.20 -14.36 19.30
C ARG A 201 -0.73 -14.99 20.64
N ALA A 202 0.04 -14.26 21.44
CA ALA A 202 0.50 -14.62 22.77
C ALA A 202 -0.56 -14.47 23.88
N ASN A 203 -1.69 -13.80 23.63
CA ASN A 203 -2.76 -13.59 24.62
C ASN A 203 -3.97 -14.53 24.47
N ASP A 204 -4.00 -15.42 23.48
CA ASP A 204 -5.03 -16.47 23.42
C ASP A 204 -4.83 -17.43 24.60
N LYS A 205 -5.83 -17.49 25.50
CA LYS A 205 -5.83 -18.35 26.70
C LYS A 205 -5.66 -19.84 26.37
N ARG A 206 -5.94 -20.25 25.13
CA ARG A 206 -5.74 -21.62 24.63
C ARG A 206 -4.29 -21.90 24.19
N ILE A 207 -3.51 -20.86 23.89
CA ILE A 207 -2.14 -20.99 23.34
C ILE A 207 -1.07 -20.67 24.40
N ARG A 208 -1.38 -19.81 25.38
CA ARG A 208 -0.47 -19.45 26.50
C ARG A 208 0.21 -20.64 27.20
N PRO A 209 -0.50 -21.73 27.55
CA PRO A 209 0.14 -22.86 28.22
C PRO A 209 1.20 -23.55 27.35
N GLN A 210 0.98 -23.61 26.03
CA GLN A 210 1.91 -24.26 25.09
C GLN A 210 3.17 -23.43 24.85
N ILE A 211 3.06 -22.10 24.86
CA ILE A 211 4.21 -21.19 24.74
C ILE A 211 5.06 -21.24 26.01
N GLN A 212 4.43 -21.21 27.19
CA GLN A 212 5.16 -21.32 28.48
C GLN A 212 5.87 -22.67 28.62
N ALA A 213 5.24 -23.77 28.20
CA ALA A 213 5.87 -25.10 28.22
C ALA A 213 7.09 -25.17 27.28
N ARG A 214 7.01 -24.57 26.08
CA ARG A 214 8.15 -24.49 25.14
C ARG A 214 9.28 -23.62 25.66
N GLU A 215 8.97 -22.50 26.30
CA GLU A 215 9.99 -21.61 26.90
C GLU A 215 10.68 -22.23 28.11
N GLN A 216 9.94 -22.97 28.96
CA GLN A 216 10.52 -23.72 30.07
C GLN A 216 11.42 -24.86 29.58
N HIS A 217 11.00 -25.60 28.56
CA HIS A 217 11.82 -26.64 27.93
C HIS A 217 13.07 -26.06 27.26
N ALA A 218 12.95 -24.90 26.59
CA ALA A 218 14.10 -24.18 26.00
C ALA A 218 15.08 -23.69 27.07
N LYS A 219 14.59 -23.21 28.22
CA LYS A 219 15.45 -22.78 29.35
C LYS A 219 16.14 -23.95 30.04
N GLN A 220 15.45 -25.09 30.20
CA GLN A 220 16.06 -26.32 30.75
C GLN A 220 17.14 -26.88 29.83
N THR A 221 16.89 -26.92 28.51
CA THR A 221 17.87 -27.40 27.53
C THR A 221 19.08 -26.46 27.40
N LEU A 222 18.89 -25.15 27.56
CA LEU A 222 20.00 -24.18 27.59
C LEU A 222 20.86 -24.30 28.87
N ASN A 223 20.22 -24.53 30.02
CA ASN A 223 20.93 -24.73 31.28
C ASN A 223 21.69 -26.07 31.32
N MET A 224 21.14 -27.14 30.75
CA MET A 224 21.88 -28.40 30.58
C MET A 224 23.08 -28.28 29.64
N ARG A 225 23.01 -27.43 28.61
CA ARG A 225 24.17 -27.13 27.74
C ARG A 225 25.24 -26.29 28.44
N ARG A 226 24.86 -25.35 29.30
CA ARG A 226 25.81 -24.52 30.07
C ARG A 226 26.49 -25.26 31.22
N GLY A 227 25.81 -26.25 31.81
CA GLY A 227 26.38 -27.11 32.86
C GLY A 227 27.37 -28.19 32.39
N ARG A 228 27.61 -28.35 31.08
CA ARG A 228 28.58 -29.31 30.52
C ARG A 228 29.92 -28.70 30.11
N THR A 229 30.14 -27.44 30.43
CA THR A 229 31.43 -26.77 30.27
C THR A 229 31.92 -26.43 31.66
N ILE A 230 32.77 -27.33 32.19
CA ILE A 230 33.73 -27.27 33.30
C ILE A 230 33.71 -28.64 33.98
N SER A 231 34.50 -29.58 33.42
CA SER A 231 35.34 -30.57 34.09
C SER A 231 36.10 -31.34 33.01
#